data_AF-A0A1A3HGQ1-F1
#
_entry.id   AF-A0A1A3HGQ1-F1
#
_cell.length_a   1.000
_cell.length_b   1.000
_cell.length_c   1.000
_cell.angle_alpha   90.00
_cell.angle_beta   90.00
_cell.angle_gamma   90.00
#
_symmetry.space_group_name_H-M   'P 1'
#
loop_
_entity.id
_entity.type
_entity.pdbx_description
1 polymer ?
#
loop_
_entity_poly.entity_id
_entity_poly.type
_entity_poly.pdbx_seq_one_letter_code
_entity_poly.pdbx_strand_id
1 'polypeptide(L)'
;MTALTAPKATPFQDLWLPDYCPQCNPAGHHADRCTRQCTQTEPDAVTWRGGKGLVCQYACDHCGHQWTRRDLWTAENLGFVPARSTA
;
A
#
# COMPACT_ATOMS: atom_id res chain seq x y z
N MET A 1 20.24 -33.99 -11.66
CA MET A 1 20.18 -32.69 -10.96
C MET A 1 19.02 -31.92 -11.55
N THR A 2 17.88 -31.86 -10.85
CA THR A 2 16.68 -31.17 -11.35
C THR A 2 16.79 -29.70 -10.94
N ALA A 3 16.90 -28.80 -11.92
CA ALA A 3 16.93 -27.37 -11.66
C ALA A 3 15.59 -26.93 -11.08
N LEU A 4 15.59 -26.41 -9.86
CA LEU A 4 14.43 -25.75 -9.26
C LEU A 4 14.23 -24.43 -10.00
N THR A 5 13.25 -24.38 -10.90
CA THR A 5 12.80 -23.13 -11.50
C THR A 5 12.19 -22.29 -10.38
N ALA A 6 12.77 -21.13 -10.09
CA ALA A 6 12.19 -20.19 -9.15
C ALA A 6 10.75 -19.83 -9.58
N PRO A 7 9.78 -19.75 -8.65
CA PRO A 7 8.45 -19.29 -8.99
C PRO A 7 8.55 -17.93 -9.67
N LYS A 8 7.96 -17.82 -10.87
CA LYS A 8 7.84 -16.53 -11.56
C LYS A 8 7.01 -15.63 -10.65
N ALA A 9 7.60 -14.56 -10.13
CA ALA A 9 6.91 -13.60 -9.27
C ALA A 9 5.58 -13.22 -9.96
N THR A 10 4.46 -13.53 -9.31
CA THR A 10 3.18 -13.02 -9.77
C THR A 10 3.19 -11.51 -9.52
N PRO A 11 2.57 -10.69 -10.38
CA PRO A 11 2.60 -9.24 -10.22
C PRO A 11 1.87 -8.74 -8.94
N PHE A 12 1.33 -9.65 -8.13
CA PHE A 12 0.49 -9.38 -6.96
C PHE A 12 1.17 -9.69 -5.62
N GLN A 13 2.43 -10.11 -5.59
CA GLN A 13 3.07 -10.56 -4.33
C GLN A 13 3.53 -9.40 -3.44
N ASP A 14 3.70 -8.19 -3.99
CA ASP A 14 4.35 -7.07 -3.30
C ASP A 14 3.59 -5.72 -3.40
N LEU A 15 2.33 -5.72 -3.86
CA LEU A 15 1.52 -4.50 -3.93
C LEU A 15 0.88 -4.21 -2.58
N TRP A 16 1.71 -3.79 -1.65
CA TRP A 16 1.33 -3.53 -0.27
C TRP A 16 0.85 -2.08 -0.14
N LEU A 17 -0.44 -1.85 0.13
CA LEU A 17 -1.00 -0.53 0.43
C LEU A 17 -0.87 0.02 1.89
N PRO A 18 -0.13 -0.58 2.85
CA PRO A 18 -0.08 -0.06 4.20
C PRO A 18 0.58 1.30 4.29
N ASP A 19 0.12 2.06 5.26
CA ASP A 19 0.77 3.27 5.73
C ASP A 19 1.16 3.11 7.20
N TYR A 20 1.99 3.99 7.73
CA TYR A 20 2.27 4.03 9.16
C TYR A 20 1.32 5.03 9.83
N CYS A 21 0.72 4.65 10.96
CA CYS A 21 -0.13 5.57 11.71
C CYS A 21 0.64 6.85 12.08
N PRO A 22 0.20 8.05 11.63
CA PRO A 22 0.95 9.28 11.84
C PRO A 22 0.96 9.74 13.32
N GLN A 23 0.03 9.24 14.14
CA GLN A 23 0.03 9.49 15.58
C GLN A 23 1.00 8.57 16.35
N CYS A 24 1.07 7.28 16.00
CA CYS A 24 1.96 6.33 16.68
C CYS A 24 3.38 6.34 16.12
N ASN A 25 3.54 6.69 14.84
CA ASN A 25 4.82 6.74 14.14
C ASN A 25 4.90 7.97 13.22
N PRO A 26 5.14 9.17 13.81
CA PRO A 26 5.31 10.39 13.03
C PRO A 26 6.57 10.37 12.14
N ALA A 27 7.55 9.51 12.45
CA ALA A 27 8.74 9.33 11.62
C ALA A 27 8.49 8.46 10.37
N GLY A 28 7.33 7.78 10.31
CA GLY A 28 6.95 6.91 9.21
C GLY A 28 8.02 5.85 8.91
N HIS A 29 8.47 5.82 7.66
CA HIS A 29 9.47 4.86 7.20
C HIS A 29 10.85 5.04 7.87
N HIS A 30 11.12 6.20 8.48
CA HIS A 30 12.40 6.47 9.14
C HIS A 30 12.47 5.95 10.58
N ALA A 31 11.37 5.42 11.12
CA ALA A 31 11.37 4.82 12.44
C ALA A 31 12.18 3.51 12.48
N ASP A 32 12.58 3.12 13.69
CA ASP A 32 13.17 1.80 13.90
C ASP A 32 12.22 0.68 13.46
N ARG A 33 12.76 -0.53 13.30
CA ARG A 33 12.01 -1.68 12.80
C ARG A 33 10.82 -2.04 13.69
N CYS A 34 10.97 -1.98 15.00
CA CYS A 34 9.90 -2.35 15.94
C CYS A 34 8.75 -1.37 15.80
N THR A 35 9.04 -0.07 15.81
CA THR A 35 8.05 0.99 15.63
C THR A 35 7.32 0.84 14.29
N ARG A 36 8.04 0.58 13.19
CA ARG A 36 7.41 0.34 11.88
C ARG A 36 6.47 -0.86 11.91
N GLN A 37 6.88 -1.99 12.46
CA GLN A 37 6.05 -3.19 12.52
C GLN A 37 4.79 -3.00 13.37
N CYS A 38 4.89 -2.28 14.49
CA CYS A 38 3.75 -2.04 15.37
C CYS A 38 2.76 -0.99 14.85
N THR A 39 3.16 -0.14 13.91
CA THR A 39 2.36 1.00 13.44
C THR A 39 1.95 0.90 11.99
N GLN A 40 2.45 -0.10 11.27
CA GLN A 40 2.01 -0.42 9.92
C GLN A 40 0.54 -0.81 9.96
N THR A 41 -0.26 -0.13 9.15
CA THR A 41 -1.72 -0.25 9.14
C THR A 41 -2.18 -0.47 7.71
N GLU A 42 -2.92 -1.55 7.49
CA GLU A 42 -3.59 -1.83 6.22
C GLU A 42 -4.75 -0.84 6.01
N PRO A 43 -5.07 -0.47 4.76
CA PRO A 43 -6.26 0.32 4.52
C PRO A 43 -7.54 -0.50 4.73
N ASP A 44 -8.50 0.05 5.46
CA ASP A 44 -9.84 -0.53 5.61
C ASP A 44 -10.67 -0.41 4.33
N ALA A 45 -10.39 0.63 3.55
CA ALA A 45 -11.09 0.88 2.29
C ALA A 45 -10.15 1.51 1.26
N VAL A 46 -10.27 1.02 0.03
CA VAL A 46 -9.54 1.52 -1.13
C VAL A 46 -10.55 1.91 -2.20
N THR A 47 -10.55 3.18 -2.60
CA THR A 47 -11.43 3.69 -3.65
C THR A 47 -10.60 4.18 -4.82
N TRP A 48 -10.85 3.61 -6.00
CA TRP A 48 -10.36 4.11 -7.28
C TRP A 48 -11.50 4.79 -8.04
N ARG A 49 -11.31 6.06 -8.43
CA ARG A 49 -12.34 6.86 -9.14
C ARG A 49 -12.03 7.02 -10.64
N GLY A 50 -11.33 6.07 -11.26
CA GLY A 50 -10.98 6.10 -12.68
C GLY A 50 -9.87 7.08 -13.06
N GLY A 51 -9.14 7.62 -12.08
CA GLY A 51 -7.99 8.52 -12.27
C GLY A 51 -6.65 7.82 -12.00
N LYS A 52 -5.56 8.61 -11.95
CA LYS A 52 -4.22 8.07 -11.66
C LYS A 52 -4.00 7.70 -10.18
N GLY A 53 -4.72 8.32 -9.27
CA GLY A 53 -4.55 8.15 -7.82
C GLY A 53 -5.59 7.24 -7.17
N LEU A 54 -5.25 6.74 -5.98
CA LEU A 54 -6.15 6.00 -5.10
C LEU A 54 -6.47 6.83 -3.86
N VAL A 55 -7.68 6.65 -3.34
CA VAL A 55 -8.04 7.14 -2.00
C VAL A 55 -8.06 5.94 -1.07
N CYS A 56 -7.14 5.91 -0.12
CA CYS A 56 -7.03 4.85 0.88
C CYS A 56 -7.40 5.41 2.26
N GLN A 57 -8.24 4.69 2.98
CA GLN A 57 -8.67 5.00 4.34
C GLN A 57 -8.10 3.97 5.30
N TYR A 58 -7.62 4.41 6.45
CA TYR A 58 -6.95 3.58 7.45
C TYR A 58 -7.51 3.86 8.83
N ALA A 59 -7.57 2.84 9.68
CA ALA A 59 -7.79 2.95 11.11
C ALA A 59 -6.69 2.19 11.86
N CYS A 60 -6.02 2.86 12.79
CA CYS A 60 -4.96 2.22 13.58
C CYS A 60 -5.58 1.37 14.69
N ASP A 61 -5.35 0.05 14.66
CA ASP A 61 -5.81 -0.87 15.71
C ASP A 61 -5.19 -0.60 17.09
N HIS A 62 -4.05 0.12 17.13
CA HIS A 62 -3.37 0.44 18.38
C HIS A 62 -3.96 1.65 19.11
N CYS A 63 -4.21 2.76 18.40
CA CYS A 63 -4.64 4.02 19.00
C CYS A 63 -6.02 4.51 18.54
N GLY A 64 -6.64 3.84 17.57
CA GLY A 64 -7.94 4.22 17.00
C GLY A 64 -7.89 5.41 16.04
N HIS A 65 -6.71 5.98 15.76
CA HIS A 65 -6.58 7.10 14.83
C HIS A 65 -7.00 6.69 13.42
N GLN A 66 -7.82 7.52 12.77
CA GLN A 66 -8.25 7.31 11.40
C GLN A 66 -7.67 8.39 10.48
N TRP A 67 -7.20 7.98 9.31
CA TRP A 67 -6.67 8.92 8.31
C TRP A 67 -6.95 8.46 6.88
N THR A 68 -6.74 9.38 5.95
CA THR A 68 -6.93 9.15 4.53
C THR A 68 -5.70 9.59 3.76
N ARG A 69 -5.21 8.76 2.84
CA ARG A 69 -4.14 9.09 1.89
C ARG A 69 -4.69 9.14 0.48
N ARG A 70 -4.28 10.16 -0.27
CA ARG A 70 -4.63 10.35 -1.69
C ARG A 70 -3.40 10.46 -2.59
N ASP A 71 -2.25 10.50 -1.96
CA ASP A 71 -0.94 10.87 -2.46
C ASP A 71 0.04 9.69 -2.46
N LEU A 72 -0.21 8.70 -1.61
CA LEU A 72 0.71 7.57 -1.40
C LEU A 72 0.64 6.52 -2.50
N TRP A 73 -0.55 6.33 -3.09
CA TRP A 73 -0.82 5.19 -3.98
C TRP A 73 -1.48 5.60 -5.29
N THR A 74 -1.07 4.94 -6.37
CA THR A 74 -1.58 5.13 -7.72
C THR A 74 -2.36 3.91 -8.19
N ALA A 75 -3.17 4.08 -9.25
CA ALA A 75 -3.89 2.98 -9.89
C ALA A 75 -2.93 1.86 -10.37
N GLU A 76 -1.72 2.23 -10.80
CA GLU A 76 -0.67 1.28 -11.20
C GLU A 76 -0.20 0.40 -10.02
N ASN A 77 -0.17 0.93 -8.80
CA ASN A 77 0.10 0.15 -7.57
C ASN A 77 -0.98 -0.90 -7.28
N LEU A 78 -2.12 -0.91 -7.98
CA LEU A 78 -3.14 -1.97 -7.92
C LEU A 78 -3.18 -2.81 -9.19
N GLY A 79 -2.21 -2.65 -10.09
CA GLY A 79 -2.22 -3.32 -11.39
C GLY A 79 -3.27 -2.76 -12.36
N PHE A 80 -3.91 -1.63 -12.04
CA PHE A 80 -4.72 -0.90 -13.01
C PHE A 80 -3.81 -0.12 -13.95
N VAL A 81 -3.25 -0.81 -14.94
CA VAL A 81 -2.57 -0.17 -16.06
C VAL A 81 -3.65 0.45 -16.95
N PRO A 82 -3.69 1.78 -17.13
CA PRO A 82 -4.57 2.37 -18.12
C PRO A 82 -4.17 1.81 -19.48
N ALA A 83 -5.07 1.11 -20.17
CA ALA A 83 -4.84 0.76 -21.57
C ALA A 83 -4.55 2.07 -22.32
N ARG A 84 -3.38 2.17 -22.95
CA ARG A 84 -3.10 3.29 -23.87
C ARG A 84 -4.18 3.22 -24.93
N SER A 85 -5.13 4.15 -24.91
CA SER A 85 -6.06 4.32 -26.01
C SER A 85 -5.23 4.67 -27.23
N THR A 86 -5.06 3.72 -28.15
CA THR A 86 -4.57 4.01 -29.50
C THR A 86 -5.65 4.83 -30.18
N ALA A 87 -5.44 6.15 -30.22
CA ALA A 87 -6.15 7.05 -31.14
C ALA A 87 -5.60 6.85 -32.56
#